data_AF-A0A661BQY1-F1
#
_entry.id   AF-A0A661BQY1-F1
#
_cell.length_a   1.000
_cell.length_b   1.000
_cell.length_c   1.000
_cell.angle_alpha   90.00
_cell.angle_beta   90.00
_cell.angle_gamma   90.00
#
_symmetry.space_group_name_H-M   'P 1'
#
loop_
_entity.id
_entity.type
_entity.pdbx_description
1 polymer ?
#
loop_
_entity_poly.entity_id
_entity_poly.type
_entity_poly.pdbx_seq_one_letter_code
_entity_poly.pdbx_strand_id
1 'polypeptide(L)' 'RTLENWEQGRRHPTGPARALLKIVESDPEGMVKALHS' A
#
# COMPACT_ATOMS: atom_id res chain seq x y z
N ARG A 1 -0.40 -11.49 -9.36
CA ARG A 1 -0.13 -10.67 -10.56
C ARG A 1 -0.28 -9.17 -10.33
N THR A 2 -1.22 -8.64 -9.52
CA THR A 2 -1.32 -7.17 -9.26
C THR A 2 -0.10 -6.61 -8.53
N LEU A 3 0.28 -7.17 -7.37
CA LEU A 3 1.50 -6.79 -6.65
C LEU A 3 2.76 -7.03 -7.49
N GLU A 4 2.89 -8.22 -8.06
CA GLU A 4 3.98 -8.56 -8.99
C GLU A 4 4.12 -7.55 -10.15
N ASN A 5 3.01 -7.07 -10.74
CA ASN A 5 3.06 -6.03 -11.78
C ASN A 5 3.54 -4.67 -11.24
N TRP A 6 3.29 -4.35 -9.97
CA TRP A 6 3.81 -3.14 -9.32
C TRP A 6 5.29 -3.26 -8.99
N GLU A 7 5.69 -4.39 -8.39
CA GLU A 7 7.08 -4.67 -8.04
C GLU A 7 7.99 -4.74 -9.28
N GLN A 8 7.46 -5.24 -10.40
CA GLN A 8 8.18 -5.26 -11.68
C GLN A 8 8.05 -3.95 -12.49
N GLY A 9 7.37 -2.92 -11.95
CA GLY A 9 7.20 -1.62 -12.61
C GLY A 9 6.29 -1.62 -13.85
N ARG A 10 5.60 -2.73 -14.15
CA ARG A 10 4.70 -2.86 -15.31
C ARG A 10 3.42 -2.05 -15.15
N ARG A 11 3.00 -1.79 -13.90
CA ARG A 11 1.89 -0.90 -13.53
C ARG A 11 2.20 -0.19 -12.22
N HIS A 12 1.46 0.88 -11.93
CA HIS A 12 1.56 1.59 -10.66
C HIS A 12 0.24 1.50 -9.87
N PRO A 13 0.31 1.46 -8.53
CA PRO A 13 -0.87 1.58 -7.69
C PRO A 13 -1.52 2.96 -7.87
N THR A 14 -2.84 3.00 -7.83
CA THR A 14 -3.64 4.23 -7.96
C THR A 14 -4.72 4.28 -6.88
N GLY A 15 -5.30 5.47 -6.68
CA GLY A 15 -6.41 5.67 -5.76
C GLY A 15 -6.11 5.17 -4.33
N PRO A 16 -7.04 4.43 -3.69
CA PRO A 16 -6.87 3.94 -2.32
C PRO A 16 -5.60 3.12 -2.11
N ALA A 17 -5.20 2.29 -3.08
CA ALA A 17 -4.00 1.47 -2.94
C ALA A 17 -2.71 2.31 -2.81
N ARG A 18 -2.60 3.41 -3.58
CA ARG A 18 -1.46 4.33 -3.48
C ARG A 18 -1.44 5.04 -2.12
N ALA A 19 -2.62 5.44 -1.63
CA ALA A 19 -2.74 6.10 -0.33
C ALA A 19 -2.34 5.14 0.81
N LEU A 20 -2.82 3.89 0.77
CA LEU A 20 -2.48 2.87 1.76
C LEU A 20 -0.97 2.57 1.79
N LEU A 21 -0.34 2.43 0.62
CA LEU A 21 1.11 2.20 0.56
C LEU A 21 1.89 3.37 1.16
N LYS A 22 1.47 4.60 0.91
CA LYS A 22 2.09 5.79 1.50
C LYS A 22 1.93 5.86 3.02
N ILE A 23 0.75 5.47 3.53
CA ILE A 23 0.51 5.43 4.97
C ILE A 23 1.37 4.35 5.62
N VAL A 24 1.45 3.14 5.04
CA VAL A 24 2.36 2.06 5.51
C VAL A 24 3.81 2.53 5.55
N GLU A 25 4.25 3.28 4.54
CA GLU A 25 5.61 3.82 4.47
C GLU A 25 5.89 4.84 5.59
N SER A 26 4.91 5.67 5.95
CA SER A 26 5.07 6.72 6.98
C SER A 26 4.74 6.28 8.41
N ASP A 27 3.81 5.34 8.58
CA ASP A 27 3.27 4.89 9.88
C ASP A 27 2.78 3.42 9.80
N PRO A 28 3.71 2.45 9.82
CA PRO A 28 3.36 1.04 9.72
C PRO A 28 2.57 0.54 10.94
N GLU A 29 2.89 1.02 12.14
CA GLU A 29 2.23 0.59 13.39
C GLU A 29 0.79 1.13 13.47
N GLY A 30 0.59 2.41 13.15
CA GLY A 30 -0.74 3.01 13.11
C GLY A 30 -1.63 2.39 12.04
N MET A 31 -1.07 2.04 10.87
CA MET A 31 -1.81 1.28 9.86
C MET A 31 -2.28 -0.08 10.39
N VAL A 32 -1.38 -0.87 10.99
CA VAL A 32 -1.72 -2.18 11.54
C VAL A 32 -2.81 -2.04 12.61
N LYS A 33 -2.68 -1.06 13.50
CA LYS A 33 -3.70 -0.77 14.51
C LYS A 33 -5.06 -0.43 13.89
N ALA A 34 -5.10 0.38 12.84
CA ALA A 34 -6.34 0.77 12.15
C ALA A 34 -7.00 -0.39 11.39
N LEU A 35 -6.24 -1.40 10.95
CA LEU A 35 -6.79 -2.60 10.31
C LEU A 35 -7.39 -3.59 11.32
N HIS A 36 -7.01 -3.49 12.60
CA HIS A 36 -7.47 -4.36 13.68
C HIS A 36 -8.54 -3.72 14.58
N SER A 37 -8.97 -2.48 14.29
CA SER A 37 -10.07 -1.77 14.97
C SER A 37 -11.39 -1.96 14.24
#